data_AF-A0ABD1N9R7-F1
#
_entry.id   AF-A0ABD1N9R7-F1
#
_cell.length_a   1.000
_cell.length_b   1.000
_cell.length_c   1.000
_cell.angle_alpha   90.00
_cell.angle_beta   90.00
_cell.angle_gamma   90.00
#
_symmetry.space_group_name_H-M   'P 1'
#
loop_
_entity.id
_entity.type
_entity.pdbx_description
1 polymer ?
#
loop_
_entity_poly.entity_id
_entity_poly.type
_entity_poly.pdbx_seq_one_letter_code
_entity_poly.pdbx_strand_id
1 'polypeptide(L)'
;MATPSKATPIISSDTLEQKGKTMTESNANILQCPLNQQLHSSLDGPVAILWDIENCPVPSDVRPEDVAGNIRMALRVHPVIRGAVMMFSAYGDFNSFPRRLREGCQRTGVKLIDVPNGRKDAADKAILVDMFLFALDNRPPSSIMLISGDVDFAPALHILGQRGYTVILVIPSWVGVSSALCNAGKFVWDWLSVARGEGFVPPSKALVPPRGPIDLAGYLMGCHINDNRDGQNEEEAIVYRGM
;
A
#
# COMPACT_ATOMS: atom_id res chain seq x y z
N MET A 1 -34.00 -16.44 -58.75
CA MET A 1 -34.44 -15.89 -60.04
C MET A 1 -35.84 -15.31 -59.86
N ALA A 2 -35.99 -14.05 -60.28
CA ALA A 2 -37.20 -13.37 -60.78
C ALA A 2 -38.49 -13.29 -59.93
N THR A 3 -38.89 -12.03 -59.72
CA THR A 3 -40.17 -11.46 -59.23
C THR A 3 -41.33 -11.72 -60.23
N PRO A 4 -42.61 -11.31 -60.03
CA PRO A 4 -43.13 -9.93 -59.85
C PRO A 4 -44.34 -9.88 -58.85
N SER A 5 -45.11 -8.83 -58.56
CA SER A 5 -45.47 -7.59 -59.25
C SER A 5 -46.15 -6.59 -58.28
N LYS A 6 -46.06 -5.31 -58.64
CA LYS A 6 -46.68 -4.09 -58.07
C LYS A 6 -48.23 -4.10 -58.08
N ALA A 7 -48.85 -3.29 -57.20
CA ALA A 7 -49.60 -2.06 -57.56
C ALA A 7 -50.28 -1.39 -56.34
N THR A 8 -49.97 -0.10 -56.12
CA THR A 8 -50.83 0.95 -55.50
C THR A 8 -51.93 1.40 -56.51
N PRO A 9 -52.99 2.21 -56.21
CA PRO A 9 -52.97 3.45 -55.38
C PRO A 9 -54.34 3.92 -54.73
N ILE A 10 -54.34 5.16 -54.20
CA ILE A 10 -55.44 6.18 -54.13
C ILE A 10 -56.27 6.40 -52.83
N ILE A 11 -55.95 7.53 -52.15
CA ILE A 11 -56.73 8.71 -51.67
C ILE A 11 -58.10 8.55 -50.96
N SER A 12 -58.22 9.20 -49.77
CA SER A 12 -59.28 10.14 -49.30
C SER A 12 -58.90 10.61 -47.88
N SER A 13 -58.44 11.83 -47.59
CA SER A 13 -59.12 13.14 -47.45
C SER A 13 -60.26 13.19 -46.42
N ASP A 14 -60.00 13.76 -45.24
CA ASP A 14 -60.83 14.78 -44.57
C ASP A 14 -60.19 15.22 -43.23
N THR A 15 -60.62 16.31 -42.60
CA THR A 15 -60.24 17.73 -42.72
C THR A 15 -60.74 18.39 -41.42
N LEU A 16 -59.98 19.37 -40.86
CA LEU A 16 -60.40 20.39 -39.85
C LEU A 16 -60.77 19.91 -38.42
N GLU A 17 -60.60 20.64 -37.31
CA GLU A 17 -59.98 21.93 -37.01
C GLU A 17 -59.73 22.06 -35.49
N GLN A 18 -59.00 23.11 -35.16
CA GLN A 18 -58.39 23.59 -33.93
C GLN A 18 -59.23 23.66 -32.64
N LYS A 19 -58.53 23.55 -31.49
CA LYS A 19 -58.67 24.52 -30.39
C LYS A 19 -57.40 24.56 -29.52
N GLY A 20 -56.66 25.66 -29.57
CA GLY A 20 -55.50 25.90 -28.71
C GLY A 20 -55.86 26.40 -27.31
N LYS A 21 -54.96 26.20 -26.35
CA LYS A 21 -54.49 27.23 -25.40
C LYS A 21 -53.36 26.73 -24.48
N THR A 22 -52.27 27.50 -24.53
CA THR A 22 -51.33 27.91 -23.46
C THR A 22 -50.32 26.93 -22.85
N MET A 23 -49.10 27.47 -22.80
CA MET A 23 -47.85 26.98 -22.21
C MET A 23 -47.97 26.54 -20.75
N THR A 24 -47.18 25.54 -20.39
CA THR A 24 -46.52 25.45 -19.07
C THR A 24 -45.29 24.55 -19.22
N GLU A 25 -44.11 25.14 -19.00
CA GLU A 25 -42.85 24.43 -18.83
C GLU A 25 -42.95 23.50 -17.62
N SER A 26 -42.42 22.28 -17.72
CA SER A 26 -42.21 21.40 -16.56
C SER A 26 -41.05 20.45 -16.84
N ASN A 27 -39.87 20.99 -16.57
CA ASN A 27 -38.61 20.38 -16.15
C ASN A 27 -38.51 18.85 -16.14
N ALA A 28 -37.54 18.38 -16.93
CA ALA A 28 -36.95 17.05 -16.84
C ALA A 28 -36.36 16.79 -15.45
N ASN A 29 -36.71 15.66 -14.86
CA ASN A 29 -35.94 15.03 -13.78
C ASN A 29 -35.64 13.59 -14.18
N ILE A 30 -34.61 13.46 -15.01
CA ILE A 30 -33.87 12.21 -15.16
C ILE A 30 -33.19 11.97 -13.81
N LEU A 31 -33.54 10.86 -13.16
CA LEU A 31 -32.78 10.34 -12.02
C LEU A 31 -31.36 10.01 -12.51
N GLN A 32 -30.47 10.97 -12.36
CA GLN A 32 -29.07 10.83 -12.68
C GLN A 32 -28.39 10.07 -11.53
N CYS A 33 -28.15 8.77 -11.74
CA CYS A 33 -27.14 8.03 -11.00
C CYS A 33 -25.80 8.77 -11.08
N PRO A 34 -25.00 8.84 -10.00
CA PRO A 34 -23.75 9.58 -10.03
C PRO A 34 -22.71 8.85 -10.90
N LEU A 35 -22.69 9.18 -12.20
CA LEU A 35 -21.74 8.73 -13.22
C LEU A 35 -20.29 9.23 -12.97
N ASN A 36 -20.02 9.86 -11.82
CA ASN A 36 -18.73 10.46 -11.52
C ASN A 36 -17.75 9.53 -10.76
N GLN A 37 -18.17 8.32 -10.37
CA GLN A 37 -17.21 7.33 -9.83
C GLN A 37 -16.53 6.50 -10.92
N GLN A 38 -17.12 6.37 -12.11
CA GLN A 38 -16.61 5.48 -13.15
C GLN A 38 -15.51 6.10 -14.03
N LEU A 39 -15.40 7.42 -14.10
CA LEU A 39 -14.37 8.08 -14.92
C LEU A 39 -12.99 8.14 -14.24
N HIS A 40 -12.93 8.01 -12.91
CA HIS A 40 -11.67 8.07 -12.16
C HIS A 40 -10.98 6.72 -12.01
N SER A 41 -11.69 5.59 -12.16
CA SER A 41 -11.11 4.25 -12.00
C SER A 41 -10.05 3.89 -13.05
N SER A 42 -9.97 4.62 -14.17
CA SER A 42 -8.99 4.36 -15.23
C SER A 42 -7.62 5.02 -15.01
N LEU A 43 -7.50 5.94 -14.04
CA LEU A 43 -6.21 6.57 -13.68
C LEU A 43 -5.56 5.89 -12.47
N ASP A 44 -6.33 5.15 -11.69
CA ASP A 44 -5.86 4.49 -10.49
C ASP A 44 -5.22 3.15 -10.86
N GLY A 45 -3.89 3.11 -10.69
CA GLY A 45 -3.07 1.94 -11.00
C GLY A 45 -3.42 0.68 -10.21
N PRO A 46 -3.14 -0.52 -10.74
CA PRO A 46 -3.35 -1.77 -10.01
C PRO A 46 -2.52 -1.82 -8.71
N VAL A 47 -3.00 -2.59 -7.75
CA VAL A 47 -2.34 -2.85 -6.47
C VAL A 47 -1.96 -4.31 -6.36
N ALA A 48 -0.69 -4.57 -6.02
CA ALA A 48 -0.22 -5.87 -5.58
C ALA A 48 -0.01 -5.89 -4.06
N ILE A 49 -0.48 -6.94 -3.41
CA ILE A 49 -0.26 -7.22 -2.00
C ILE A 49 0.60 -8.49 -1.93
N LEU A 50 1.82 -8.32 -1.41
CA LEU A 50 2.77 -9.40 -1.18
C LEU A 50 2.97 -9.54 0.32
N TRP A 51 2.50 -10.66 0.87
CA TRP A 51 2.48 -10.91 2.30
C TRP A 51 3.44 -12.02 2.69
N ASP A 52 4.49 -11.65 3.40
CA ASP A 52 5.36 -12.58 4.11
C ASP A 52 4.68 -12.99 5.42
N ILE A 53 4.08 -14.18 5.43
CA ILE A 53 3.27 -14.65 6.55
C ILE A 53 4.13 -15.13 7.73
N GLU A 54 5.41 -15.42 7.49
CA GLU A 54 6.34 -15.83 8.54
C GLU A 54 6.83 -14.62 9.33
N ASN A 55 7.11 -13.51 8.64
CA ASN A 55 7.50 -12.27 9.28
C ASN A 55 6.30 -11.52 9.91
N CYS A 56 5.14 -11.59 9.25
CA CYS A 56 3.88 -10.97 9.71
C CYS A 56 2.78 -12.02 9.90
N PRO A 57 2.83 -12.86 10.96
CA PRO A 57 1.84 -13.90 11.18
C PRO A 57 0.48 -13.32 11.57
N VAL A 58 -0.59 -14.09 11.35
CA VAL A 58 -1.94 -13.74 11.80
C VAL A 58 -1.96 -13.63 13.33
N PRO A 59 -2.38 -12.49 13.92
CA PRO A 59 -2.49 -12.34 15.36
C PRO A 59 -3.45 -13.36 15.98
N SER A 60 -3.15 -13.85 17.18
CA SER A 60 -3.95 -14.89 17.84
C SER A 60 -5.38 -14.46 18.19
N ASP A 61 -5.60 -13.16 18.34
CA ASP A 61 -6.89 -12.54 18.63
C ASP A 61 -7.73 -12.25 17.37
N VAL A 62 -7.18 -12.51 16.18
CA VAL A 62 -7.82 -12.24 14.89
C VAL A 62 -8.09 -13.55 14.14
N ARG A 63 -9.28 -13.67 13.54
CA ARG A 63 -9.60 -14.82 12.70
C ARG A 63 -8.87 -14.70 11.35
N PRO A 64 -8.25 -15.77 10.82
CA PRO A 64 -7.56 -15.74 9.53
C PRO A 64 -8.43 -15.24 8.36
N GLU A 65 -9.74 -15.49 8.41
CA GLU A 65 -10.71 -15.03 7.42
C GLU A 65 -10.90 -13.51 7.42
N ASP A 66 -10.66 -12.84 8.55
CA ASP A 66 -10.89 -11.40 8.66
C ASP A 66 -9.69 -10.60 8.15
N VAL A 67 -8.46 -11.12 8.30
CA VAL A 67 -7.20 -10.42 7.96
C VAL A 67 -7.19 -9.90 6.53
N ALA A 68 -7.53 -10.76 5.56
CA ALA A 68 -7.58 -10.37 4.15
C ALA A 68 -8.68 -9.33 3.85
N GLY A 69 -9.79 -9.36 4.61
CA GLY A 69 -10.81 -8.33 4.57
C GLY A 69 -10.30 -7.00 5.11
N ASN A 70 -9.63 -7.03 6.25
CA ASN A 70 -9.10 -5.87 6.95
C ASN A 70 -8.02 -5.15 6.13
N ILE A 71 -7.09 -5.89 5.51
CA ILE A 71 -6.08 -5.34 4.59
C ILE A 71 -6.73 -4.61 3.42
N ARG A 72 -7.70 -5.25 2.75
CA ARG A 72 -8.43 -4.64 1.63
C ARG A 72 -9.24 -3.42 2.06
N MET A 73 -9.81 -3.45 3.27
CA MET A 73 -10.53 -2.31 3.82
C MET A 73 -9.59 -1.13 4.05
N ALA A 74 -8.42 -1.36 4.65
CA ALA A 74 -7.40 -0.34 4.88
C ALA A 74 -6.97 0.33 3.58
N LEU A 75 -6.76 -0.45 2.50
CA LEU A 75 -6.50 0.09 1.16
C LEU A 75 -7.68 0.90 0.61
N ARG A 76 -8.91 0.37 0.73
CA ARG A 76 -10.12 1.00 0.19
C ARG A 76 -10.42 2.36 0.82
N VAL A 77 -10.18 2.50 2.11
CA VAL A 77 -10.43 3.77 2.84
C VAL A 77 -9.25 4.75 2.74
N HIS A 78 -8.13 4.35 2.12
CA HIS A 78 -6.96 5.19 2.01
C HIS A 78 -7.23 6.36 1.03
N PRO A 79 -6.88 7.62 1.38
CA PRO A 79 -7.26 8.78 0.58
C PRO A 79 -6.57 8.83 -0.80
N VAL A 80 -5.37 8.27 -0.89
CA VAL A 80 -4.49 8.35 -2.08
C VAL A 80 -4.47 7.05 -2.90
N ILE A 81 -4.72 5.90 -2.27
CA ILE A 81 -4.57 4.60 -2.93
C ILE A 81 -5.97 4.14 -3.33
N ARG A 82 -6.27 4.21 -4.62
CA ARG A 82 -7.63 3.95 -5.15
C ARG A 82 -7.67 2.80 -6.15
N GLY A 83 -6.50 2.22 -6.43
CA GLY A 83 -6.31 1.12 -7.34
C GLY A 83 -7.05 -0.16 -6.94
N ALA A 84 -7.46 -0.95 -7.94
CA ALA A 84 -7.98 -2.28 -7.71
C ALA A 84 -6.86 -3.24 -7.28
N VAL A 85 -7.12 -4.07 -6.27
CA VAL A 85 -6.21 -5.17 -5.88
C VAL A 85 -6.27 -6.25 -6.95
N MET A 86 -5.22 -6.35 -7.75
CA MET A 86 -5.08 -7.35 -8.82
C MET A 86 -4.31 -8.58 -8.38
N MET A 87 -3.46 -8.43 -7.37
CA MET A 87 -2.66 -9.50 -6.81
C MET A 87 -2.72 -9.46 -5.29
N PHE A 88 -3.02 -10.60 -4.68
CA PHE A 88 -2.98 -10.77 -3.23
C PHE A 88 -2.45 -12.17 -2.91
N SER A 89 -1.17 -12.24 -2.59
CA SER A 89 -0.46 -13.49 -2.31
C SER A 89 0.15 -13.48 -0.92
N ALA A 90 0.10 -14.63 -0.25
CA ALA A 90 0.82 -14.91 0.98
C ALA A 90 1.89 -15.98 0.73
N TYR A 91 3.09 -15.76 1.24
CA TYR A 91 4.30 -16.57 0.99
C TYR A 91 4.81 -17.11 2.31
N GLY A 92 5.12 -18.41 2.35
CA GLY A 92 5.71 -19.09 3.51
C GLY A 92 5.60 -20.61 3.38
N ASP A 93 6.18 -21.33 4.34
CA ASP A 93 6.03 -22.79 4.43
C ASP A 93 4.67 -23.13 5.05
N PHE A 94 3.67 -23.36 4.21
CA PHE A 94 2.31 -23.61 4.68
C PHE A 94 2.17 -24.95 5.39
N ASN A 95 3.14 -25.86 5.30
CA ASN A 95 3.16 -27.08 6.12
C ASN A 95 3.30 -26.77 7.61
N SER A 96 3.94 -25.64 7.94
CA SER A 96 4.13 -25.16 9.31
C SER A 96 2.91 -24.40 9.88
N PHE A 97 1.87 -24.15 9.07
CA PHE A 97 0.67 -23.42 9.49
C PHE A 97 -0.58 -24.29 9.68
N PRO A 98 -1.49 -23.94 10.61
CA PRO A 98 -2.74 -24.66 10.81
C PRO A 98 -3.61 -24.67 9.56
N ARG A 99 -4.30 -25.79 9.30
CA ARG A 99 -5.26 -25.93 8.19
C ARG A 99 -6.31 -24.81 8.17
N ARG A 100 -6.82 -24.41 9.34
CA ARG A 100 -7.82 -23.33 9.47
C ARG A 100 -7.31 -22.02 8.89
N LEU A 101 -6.06 -21.67 9.14
CA LEU A 101 -5.44 -20.46 8.60
C LEU A 101 -5.37 -20.51 7.08
N ARG A 102 -4.86 -21.63 6.52
CA ARG A 102 -4.75 -21.80 5.07
C ARG A 102 -6.11 -21.67 4.37
N GLU A 103 -7.10 -22.37 4.90
CA GLU A 103 -8.45 -22.31 4.35
C GLU A 103 -9.08 -20.92 4.49
N GLY A 104 -8.85 -20.22 5.61
CA GLY A 104 -9.37 -18.87 5.81
C GLY A 104 -8.81 -17.87 4.81
N CYS A 105 -7.50 -17.94 4.54
CA CYS A 105 -6.86 -17.12 3.51
C CYS A 105 -7.35 -17.46 2.09
N GLN A 106 -7.46 -18.75 1.75
CA GLN A 106 -7.93 -19.16 0.42
C GLN A 106 -9.40 -18.76 0.16
N ARG A 107 -10.28 -18.96 1.15
CA ARG A 107 -11.70 -18.57 1.05
C ARG A 107 -11.90 -17.06 0.87
N THR A 108 -10.92 -16.26 1.26
CA THR A 108 -10.94 -14.80 1.15
C THR A 108 -10.22 -14.27 -0.09
N GLY A 109 -9.77 -15.18 -0.97
CA GLY A 109 -9.14 -14.85 -2.25
C GLY A 109 -7.64 -14.60 -2.17
N VAL A 110 -7.00 -14.92 -1.06
CA VAL A 110 -5.53 -14.86 -0.94
C VAL A 110 -4.92 -16.10 -1.60
N LYS A 111 -4.01 -15.87 -2.55
CA LYS A 111 -3.23 -16.94 -3.17
C LYS A 111 -2.12 -17.37 -2.22
N LEU A 112 -2.13 -18.63 -1.79
CA LEU A 112 -1.06 -19.19 -0.96
C LEU A 112 0.06 -19.70 -1.87
N ILE A 113 1.25 -19.13 -1.72
CA ILE A 113 2.47 -19.56 -2.41
C ILE A 113 3.29 -20.38 -1.43
N ASP A 114 3.18 -21.70 -1.54
CA ASP A 114 3.89 -22.63 -0.66
C ASP A 114 5.37 -22.67 -1.00
N VAL A 115 6.19 -22.27 -0.03
CA VAL A 115 7.64 -22.25 -0.14
C VAL A 115 8.21 -23.13 0.97
N PRO A 116 8.57 -24.39 0.68
CA PRO A 116 9.05 -25.30 1.70
C PRO A 116 10.36 -24.80 2.34
N ASN A 117 10.46 -24.95 3.65
CA ASN A 117 11.50 -24.39 4.52
C ASN A 117 12.93 -24.95 4.30
N GLY A 118 13.15 -25.70 3.21
CA GLY A 118 14.42 -26.35 2.89
C GLY A 118 15.53 -25.40 2.42
N ARG A 119 15.24 -24.11 2.26
CA ARG A 119 16.20 -23.07 1.84
C ARG A 119 15.90 -21.76 2.58
N LYS A 120 16.94 -21.22 3.24
CA LYS A 120 16.90 -19.85 3.76
C LYS A 120 16.59 -18.88 2.63
N ASP A 121 15.74 -17.90 2.92
CA ASP A 121 15.32 -16.82 2.01
C ASP A 121 14.69 -17.32 0.70
N ALA A 122 14.03 -18.48 0.71
CA ALA A 122 13.25 -18.94 -0.42
C ALA A 122 11.96 -18.12 -0.59
N ALA A 123 11.30 -17.79 0.52
CA ALA A 123 10.11 -16.95 0.52
C ALA A 123 10.43 -15.55 -0.01
N ASP A 124 11.55 -14.96 0.43
CA ASP A 124 11.98 -13.62 0.00
C ASP A 124 12.27 -13.57 -1.50
N LYS A 125 12.95 -14.61 -2.02
CA LYS A 125 13.19 -14.74 -3.46
C LYS A 125 11.88 -14.87 -4.24
N ALA A 126 10.90 -15.64 -3.74
CA ALA A 126 9.60 -15.77 -4.38
C ALA A 126 8.83 -14.43 -4.39
N ILE A 127 8.85 -13.70 -3.27
CA ILE A 127 8.26 -12.36 -3.16
C ILE A 127 8.92 -11.40 -4.16
N LEU A 128 10.25 -11.36 -4.24
CA LEU A 128 10.97 -10.49 -5.17
C LEU A 128 10.65 -10.81 -6.64
N VAL A 129 10.59 -12.09 -7.00
CA VAL A 129 10.22 -12.51 -8.36
C VAL A 129 8.82 -12.00 -8.71
N ASP A 130 7.84 -12.25 -7.85
CA ASP A 130 6.46 -11.82 -8.07
C ASP A 130 6.31 -10.29 -8.06
N MET A 131 7.05 -9.59 -7.19
CA MET A 131 7.11 -8.12 -7.15
C MET A 131 7.63 -7.55 -8.47
N PHE A 132 8.69 -8.13 -9.03
CA PHE A 132 9.24 -7.69 -10.31
C PHE A 132 8.35 -8.05 -11.49
N LEU A 133 7.72 -9.23 -11.50
CA LEU A 133 6.75 -9.60 -12.53
C LEU A 133 5.57 -8.63 -12.54
N PHE A 134 5.01 -8.31 -11.37
CA PHE A 134 3.96 -7.29 -11.27
C PHE A 134 4.42 -5.94 -11.81
N ALA A 135 5.64 -5.50 -11.47
CA ALA A 135 6.18 -4.24 -11.97
C ALA A 135 6.43 -4.25 -13.49
N LEU A 136 6.84 -5.38 -14.06
CA LEU A 136 7.03 -5.52 -15.51
C LEU A 136 5.70 -5.42 -16.26
N ASP A 137 4.66 -6.07 -15.74
CA ASP A 137 3.35 -6.09 -16.36
C ASP A 137 2.57 -4.78 -16.17
N ASN A 138 2.85 -4.06 -15.08
CA ASN A 138 2.09 -2.87 -14.68
C ASN A 138 3.02 -1.67 -14.47
N ARG A 139 2.96 -0.70 -15.40
CA ARG A 139 3.72 0.54 -15.29
C ARG A 139 3.09 1.52 -14.28
N PRO A 140 3.86 2.48 -13.75
CA PRO A 140 3.31 3.57 -12.96
C PRO A 140 2.24 4.38 -13.71
N PRO A 141 1.18 4.87 -13.04
CA PRO A 141 0.91 4.72 -11.60
C PRO A 141 0.50 3.28 -11.29
N SER A 142 1.13 2.64 -10.32
CA SER A 142 0.84 1.30 -9.79
C SER A 142 1.33 1.24 -8.35
N SER A 143 0.67 0.45 -7.50
CA SER A 143 1.02 0.37 -6.08
C SER A 143 1.47 -1.03 -5.68
N ILE A 144 2.48 -1.09 -4.83
CA ILE A 144 3.03 -2.33 -4.30
C ILE A 144 2.95 -2.23 -2.78
N MET A 145 2.17 -3.12 -2.19
CA MET A 145 2.05 -3.28 -0.75
C MET A 145 2.85 -4.51 -0.33
N LEU A 146 3.95 -4.28 0.38
CA LEU A 146 4.74 -5.34 1.01
C LEU A 146 4.38 -5.43 2.49
N ILE A 147 4.02 -6.63 2.94
CA ILE A 147 3.78 -6.93 4.35
C ILE A 147 4.95 -7.82 4.81
N SER A 148 6.02 -7.18 5.27
CA SER A 148 7.22 -7.80 5.82
C SER A 148 8.07 -6.73 6.52
N GLY A 149 8.85 -7.15 7.51
CA GLY A 149 9.87 -6.36 8.20
C GLY A 149 11.30 -6.69 7.79
N ASP A 150 11.51 -7.53 6.77
CA ASP A 150 12.84 -7.91 6.31
C ASP A 150 13.53 -6.77 5.53
N VAL A 151 14.77 -6.46 5.93
CA VAL A 151 15.59 -5.41 5.32
C VAL A 151 16.05 -5.76 3.92
N ASP A 152 16.10 -7.05 3.55
CA ASP A 152 16.61 -7.50 2.26
C ASP A 152 15.73 -7.06 1.07
N PHE A 153 14.47 -6.66 1.34
CA PHE A 153 13.60 -6.05 0.33
C PHE A 153 13.91 -4.57 0.06
N ALA A 154 14.62 -3.88 0.95
CA ALA A 154 14.82 -2.43 0.87
C ALA A 154 15.46 -1.97 -0.45
N PRO A 155 16.51 -2.62 -1.00
CA PRO A 155 17.10 -2.21 -2.27
C PRO A 155 16.10 -2.23 -3.43
N ALA A 156 15.27 -3.28 -3.53
CA ALA A 156 14.26 -3.40 -4.58
C ALA A 156 13.17 -2.33 -4.45
N LEU A 157 12.68 -2.11 -3.23
CA LEU A 157 11.65 -1.12 -2.95
C LEU A 157 12.10 0.32 -3.26
N HIS A 158 13.36 0.68 -2.92
CA HIS A 158 13.93 1.98 -3.28
C HIS A 158 13.95 2.21 -4.79
N ILE A 159 14.42 1.21 -5.56
CA ILE A 159 14.46 1.28 -7.02
C ILE A 159 13.06 1.43 -7.61
N LEU A 160 12.07 0.70 -7.09
CA LEU A 160 10.68 0.79 -7.53
C LEU A 160 10.06 2.16 -7.18
N GLY A 161 10.32 2.68 -5.98
CA GLY A 161 9.91 4.02 -5.57
C GLY A 161 10.48 5.10 -6.50
N GLN A 162 11.78 5.03 -6.83
CA GLN A 162 12.44 5.93 -7.78
C GLN A 162 11.84 5.85 -9.19
N ARG A 163 11.35 4.67 -9.59
CA ARG A 163 10.65 4.47 -10.86
C ARG A 163 9.20 4.97 -10.87
N GLY A 164 8.69 5.48 -9.75
CA GLY A 164 7.35 6.08 -9.65
C GLY A 164 6.26 5.14 -9.14
N TYR A 165 6.61 3.94 -8.66
CA TYR A 165 5.64 3.07 -7.99
C TYR A 165 5.29 3.64 -6.61
N THR A 166 4.04 3.47 -6.20
CA THR A 166 3.63 3.78 -4.83
C THR A 166 3.90 2.57 -3.94
N VAL A 167 4.95 2.66 -3.12
CA VAL A 167 5.30 1.61 -2.17
C VAL A 167 4.56 1.83 -0.85
N ILE A 168 3.83 0.82 -0.41
CA ILE A 168 3.19 0.74 0.90
C ILE A 168 3.89 -0.38 1.66
N LEU A 169 4.41 -0.07 2.84
CA LEU A 169 5.08 -1.04 3.68
C LEU A 169 4.24 -1.30 4.93
N VAL A 170 4.04 -2.56 5.28
CA VAL A 170 3.38 -2.95 6.53
C VAL A 170 4.34 -3.83 7.32
N ILE A 171 4.70 -3.38 8.52
CA ILE A 171 5.76 -4.01 9.31
C ILE A 171 5.21 -4.58 10.63
N PRO A 172 5.78 -5.69 11.15
CA PRO A 172 5.25 -6.40 12.33
C PRO A 172 5.33 -5.58 13.62
N SER A 173 6.41 -4.82 13.81
CA SER A 173 6.56 -3.83 14.87
C SER A 173 7.70 -2.88 14.52
N TRP A 174 7.69 -1.66 15.07
CA TRP A 174 8.73 -0.64 14.83
C TRP A 174 10.07 -0.95 15.49
N VAL A 175 10.05 -1.84 16.47
CA VAL A 175 11.22 -2.18 17.27
C VAL A 175 12.05 -3.19 16.49
N GLY A 176 13.20 -2.75 15.98
CA GLY A 176 14.16 -3.62 15.28
C GLY A 176 14.05 -3.62 13.75
N VAL A 177 13.12 -2.87 13.15
CA VAL A 177 13.05 -2.74 11.69
C VAL A 177 14.04 -1.67 11.21
N SER A 178 14.80 -2.01 10.16
CA SER A 178 15.82 -1.14 9.58
C SER A 178 15.22 0.16 9.03
N SER A 179 15.89 1.28 9.29
CA SER A 179 15.54 2.57 8.69
C SER A 179 15.59 2.55 7.17
N ALA A 180 16.47 1.72 6.58
CA ALA A 180 16.57 1.56 5.14
C ALA A 180 15.27 1.02 4.53
N LEU A 181 14.62 0.07 5.20
CA LEU A 181 13.34 -0.50 4.76
C LEU A 181 12.20 0.52 4.93
N CYS A 182 12.08 1.13 6.11
CA CYS A 182 11.05 2.14 6.37
C CYS A 182 11.10 3.32 5.39
N ASN A 183 12.32 3.79 5.06
CA ASN A 183 12.51 4.89 4.13
C ASN A 183 12.20 4.53 2.67
N ALA A 184 12.08 3.24 2.33
CA ALA A 184 11.69 2.81 0.99
C ALA A 184 10.16 2.91 0.76
N GLY A 185 9.37 2.89 1.84
CA GLY A 185 7.92 3.02 1.78
C GLY A 185 7.48 4.49 1.69
N LYS A 186 6.57 4.79 0.77
CA LYS A 186 5.87 6.10 0.75
C LYS A 186 4.88 6.20 1.90
N PHE A 187 4.22 5.09 2.21
CA PHE A 187 3.39 4.92 3.39
C PHE A 187 3.91 3.72 4.17
N VAL A 188 3.97 3.85 5.49
CA VAL A 188 4.34 2.73 6.36
C VAL A 188 3.30 2.55 7.45
N TRP A 189 2.76 1.34 7.57
CA TRP A 189 1.68 0.98 8.49
C TRP A 189 2.13 -0.10 9.46
N ASP A 190 1.43 -0.18 10.59
CA ASP A 190 1.62 -1.22 11.59
C ASP A 190 0.79 -2.47 11.26
N TRP A 191 1.45 -3.64 11.24
CA TRP A 191 0.80 -4.90 10.88
C TRP A 191 -0.34 -5.26 11.82
N LEU A 192 -0.15 -5.13 13.14
CA LEU A 192 -1.17 -5.52 14.10
C LEU A 192 -2.43 -4.67 13.96
N SER A 193 -2.25 -3.36 13.74
CA SER A 193 -3.34 -2.41 13.49
C SER A 193 -4.11 -2.77 12.21
N VAL A 194 -3.38 -3.05 11.11
CA VAL A 194 -3.99 -3.45 9.83
C VAL A 194 -4.70 -4.80 9.96
N ALA A 195 -4.07 -5.80 10.58
CA ALA A 195 -4.62 -7.14 10.75
C ALA A 195 -5.88 -7.14 11.62
N ARG A 196 -5.97 -6.29 12.64
CA ARG A 196 -7.16 -6.10 13.49
C ARG A 196 -8.28 -5.28 12.85
N GLY A 197 -8.01 -4.64 11.71
CA GLY A 197 -8.99 -3.77 11.04
C GLY A 197 -9.08 -2.37 11.65
N GLU A 198 -8.08 -1.95 12.43
CA GLU A 198 -7.96 -0.59 12.98
C GLU A 198 -7.54 0.43 11.89
N GLY A 199 -7.10 -0.06 10.73
CA GLY A 199 -6.82 0.72 9.53
C GLY A 199 -5.34 1.01 9.31
N PHE A 200 -5.06 2.07 8.56
CA PHE A 200 -3.70 2.52 8.25
C PHE A 200 -3.20 3.50 9.32
N VAL A 201 -2.94 3.01 10.52
CA VAL A 201 -2.41 3.85 11.60
C VAL A 201 -0.94 4.15 11.28
N PRO A 202 -0.55 5.44 11.13
CA PRO A 202 0.85 5.78 11.08
C PRO A 202 1.48 5.35 12.41
N PRO A 203 2.75 4.95 12.39
CA PRO A 203 3.41 4.41 13.55
C PRO A 203 3.36 5.38 14.71
N SER A 204 2.86 4.92 15.85
CA SER A 204 3.13 5.63 17.09
C SER A 204 4.64 5.50 17.33
N LYS A 205 5.40 6.58 17.09
CA LYS A 205 6.72 6.70 17.73
C LYS A 205 6.42 6.51 19.22
N ALA A 206 6.91 5.41 19.80
CA ALA A 206 6.71 5.09 21.20
C ALA A 206 6.89 6.36 22.03
N LEU A 207 5.94 6.61 22.95
CA LEU A 207 5.90 7.79 23.82
C LEU A 207 7.31 8.15 24.31
N VAL A 208 7.86 9.24 23.79
CA VAL A 208 8.81 10.03 24.58
C VAL A 208 7.94 10.69 25.65
N PRO A 209 8.20 10.48 26.96
CA PRO A 209 7.48 11.23 27.99
C PRO A 209 7.67 12.72 27.70
N PRO A 210 6.66 13.59 27.90
CA PRO A 210 6.89 15.01 27.81
C PRO A 210 7.93 15.37 28.86
N ARG A 211 9.17 15.64 28.43
CA ARG A 211 10.10 16.42 29.25
C ARG A 211 9.39 17.76 29.44
N GLY A 212 9.06 18.03 30.70
CA GLY A 212 8.33 19.22 31.11
C GLY A 212 9.02 20.53 30.70
N PRO A 213 8.39 21.66 31.03
CA PRO A 213 8.75 22.97 30.47
C PRO A 213 10.22 23.29 30.65
N ILE A 214 10.82 23.79 29.57
CA ILE A 214 12.14 24.41 29.55
C ILE A 214 12.08 25.63 30.46
N ASP A 215 12.77 25.57 31.60
CA ASP A 215 13.06 26.75 32.40
C ASP A 215 14.31 27.42 31.82
N LEU A 216 14.07 28.48 31.06
CA LEU A 216 15.07 29.30 30.39
C LEU A 216 15.65 30.32 31.38
N ALA A 217 16.34 29.88 32.43
CA ALA A 217 17.13 30.77 33.28
C ALA A 217 18.15 29.99 34.11
N GLY A 218 19.43 30.24 33.83
CA GLY A 218 20.53 29.88 34.73
C GLY A 218 21.36 28.70 34.24
N TYR A 219 22.25 28.95 33.28
CA TYR A 219 23.65 28.49 33.30
C TYR A 219 24.42 29.27 32.21
N LEU A 220 24.58 30.57 32.45
CA LEU A 220 25.69 31.37 31.93
C LEU A 220 26.71 31.46 33.06
N MET A 221 27.91 30.93 32.83
CA MET A 221 29.21 31.12 33.51
C MET A 221 29.96 29.80 33.27
N GLY A 222 31.00 29.68 32.46
CA GLY A 222 32.07 30.60 32.12
C GLY A 222 33.36 29.80 32.30
N CYS A 223 33.99 29.34 31.22
CA CYS A 223 35.29 28.67 31.29
C CYS A 223 36.23 29.28 30.28
N HIS A 224 37.01 30.26 30.75
CA HIS A 224 38.22 30.75 30.08
C HIS A 224 39.42 30.42 30.99
N ILE A 225 40.23 29.46 30.50
CA ILE A 225 41.70 29.38 30.44
C ILE A 225 42.50 30.04 31.58
N ASN A 226 43.31 29.25 32.33
CA ASN A 226 44.76 29.45 32.38
C ASN A 226 45.58 28.30 32.99
N ASP A 227 46.55 27.84 32.20
CA ASP A 227 47.98 27.57 32.47
C ASP A 227 48.52 26.86 33.75
N ASN A 228 49.23 25.75 33.48
CA ASN A 228 50.69 25.54 33.65
C ASN A 228 51.17 24.38 34.56
N ARG A 229 51.93 23.46 33.92
CA ARG A 229 53.08 22.61 34.35
C ARG A 229 52.87 21.63 35.53
N ASP A 230 53.38 20.40 35.54
CA ASP A 230 54.66 19.86 35.05
C ASP A 230 54.61 18.31 35.04
N GLY A 231 55.52 17.64 34.31
CA GLY A 231 55.91 16.24 34.64
C GLY A 231 55.65 15.11 33.64
N GLN A 232 56.47 15.06 32.58
CA GLN A 232 57.23 13.89 32.08
C GLN A 232 56.54 12.64 31.48
N ASN A 233 57.01 12.34 30.24
CA ASN A 233 57.41 11.02 29.69
C ASN A 233 56.29 10.08 29.17
N GLU A 234 56.29 9.47 27.96
CA GLU A 234 57.21 9.29 26.80
C GLU A 234 56.30 8.98 25.58
N GLU A 235 56.37 9.71 24.47
CA GLU A 235 57.04 9.34 23.21
C GLU A 235 56.55 8.02 22.54
N GLU A 236 55.68 8.14 21.53
CA GLU A 236 55.98 7.60 20.19
C GLU A 236 55.01 8.20 19.16
N ALA A 237 55.56 9.00 18.24
CA ALA A 237 54.90 9.53 17.07
C ALA A 237 55.43 8.80 15.84
N ILE A 238 54.54 8.27 15.00
CA ILE A 238 54.89 7.95 13.61
C ILE A 238 53.79 8.47 12.69
N VAL A 239 54.04 9.64 12.10
CA VAL A 239 53.47 10.06 10.83
C VAL A 239 54.62 10.09 9.84
N TYR A 240 54.57 9.26 8.80
CA TYR A 240 55.30 9.51 7.55
C TYR A 240 54.46 9.14 6.33
N ARG A 241 53.91 10.21 5.74
CA ARG A 241 53.89 10.56 4.30
C ARG A 241 54.01 9.40 3.29
N GLY A 242 52.92 9.14 2.57
CA GLY A 242 52.92 8.43 1.28
C GLY A 242 52.87 9.41 0.12
N MET A 243 53.74 9.18 -0.87
CA MET A 243 53.84 9.88 -2.16
C MET A 243 52.57 9.77 -3.00
#